data_AF-A0A7G9GI85-F1
#
_entry.id   AF-A0A7G9GI85-F1
#
_cell.length_a   1.000
_cell.length_b   1.000
_cell.length_c   1.000
_cell.angle_alpha   90.00
_cell.angle_beta   90.00
_cell.angle_gamma   90.00
#
_symmetry.space_group_name_H-M   'P 1'
#
loop_
_entity.id
_entity.type
_entity.pdbx_description
1 polymer ?
#
loop_
_entity_poly.entity_id
_entity_poly.type
_entity_poly.pdbx_seq_one_letter_code
_entity_poly.pdbx_strand_id
1 'polypeptide(L)'
;MGFTEHSGVHASKVAVTAGNILQELGYDDHQIELARMAGYLHDIGNSINREDHAHTGALMAFQLLREMNMSPADIAIIITAIGNHDEKSGAAVDPVSAAIILADKTDVRRNRVRNKIKATFDKHDRVNYAAAASSLEINIEKKQITLNIELDEQICSIMDYFEIFLQRMLMCRRAAEILGLKFKVMANGHKVG
;
A
#
# COMPACT_ATOMS: atom_id res chain seq x y z
N MET A 1 9.57 0.08 -20.57
CA MET A 1 9.86 -0.50 -19.23
C MET A 1 10.08 0.64 -18.23
N GLY A 2 8.99 1.16 -17.64
CA GLY A 2 8.96 2.44 -16.93
C GLY A 2 9.37 2.38 -15.45
N PHE A 3 10.52 2.99 -15.14
CA PHE A 3 10.87 3.85 -13.98
C PHE A 3 10.45 3.59 -12.52
N THR A 4 9.84 2.47 -12.11
CA THR A 4 9.67 2.10 -10.68
C THR A 4 9.69 0.59 -10.53
N GLU A 5 10.27 0.11 -9.43
CA GLU A 5 10.34 -1.32 -9.11
C GLU A 5 8.94 -1.84 -8.76
N HIS A 6 8.27 -2.46 -9.73
CA HIS A 6 7.36 -3.58 -9.48
C HIS A 6 8.20 -4.83 -9.15
N SER A 7 9.14 -4.72 -8.21
CA SER A 7 9.95 -5.87 -7.79
C SER A 7 9.06 -6.81 -7.01
N GLY A 8 9.31 -8.11 -7.17
CA GLY A 8 8.79 -9.12 -6.25
C GLY A 8 9.05 -8.77 -4.78
N VAL A 9 10.05 -7.92 -4.48
CA VAL A 9 10.31 -7.36 -3.14
C VAL A 9 9.18 -6.47 -2.63
N HIS A 10 8.69 -5.52 -3.44
CA HIS A 10 7.57 -4.67 -3.05
C HIS A 10 6.28 -5.49 -2.91
N ALA A 11 5.96 -6.30 -3.93
CA ALA A 11 4.80 -7.18 -3.89
C ALA A 11 4.81 -8.11 -2.66
N SER A 12 5.96 -8.73 -2.35
CA SER A 12 6.10 -9.58 -1.17
C SER A 12 5.93 -8.80 0.13
N LYS A 13 6.49 -7.58 0.23
CA LYS A 13 6.33 -6.76 1.44
C LYS A 13 4.88 -6.35 1.65
N VAL A 14 4.18 -5.93 0.58
CA VAL A 14 2.75 -5.58 0.65
C VAL A 14 1.93 -6.79 1.07
N ALA A 15 2.16 -7.96 0.47
CA ALA A 15 1.50 -9.22 0.84
C ALA A 15 1.68 -9.55 2.33
N VAL A 16 2.92 -9.56 2.82
CA VAL A 16 3.24 -9.88 4.22
C VAL A 16 2.62 -8.85 5.15
N THR A 17 2.76 -7.55 4.84
CA THR A 17 2.24 -6.48 5.69
C THR A 17 0.71 -6.51 5.76
N ALA A 18 0.02 -6.72 4.64
CA ALA A 18 -1.44 -6.84 4.62
C ALA A 18 -1.93 -8.04 5.44
N GLY A 19 -1.28 -9.19 5.30
CA GLY A 19 -1.57 -10.38 6.12
C GLY A 19 -1.33 -10.12 7.62
N ASN A 20 -0.23 -9.47 7.97
CA ASN A 20 0.09 -9.14 9.37
C ASN A 20 -0.93 -8.16 9.98
N ILE A 21 -1.38 -7.16 9.22
CA ILE A 21 -2.42 -6.23 9.68
C ILE A 21 -3.69 -7.00 10.08
N LEU A 22 -4.17 -7.90 9.21
CA LEU A 22 -5.37 -8.69 9.52
C LEU A 22 -5.14 -9.69 10.66
N GLN A 23 -3.96 -10.30 10.71
CA GLN A 23 -3.58 -11.22 11.79
C GLN A 23 -3.56 -10.54 13.15
N GLU A 24 -2.93 -9.37 13.27
CA GLU A 24 -2.88 -8.61 14.54
C GLU A 24 -4.27 -8.14 14.99
N LEU A 25 -5.19 -7.93 14.05
CA LEU A 25 -6.58 -7.57 14.33
C LEU A 25 -7.50 -8.77 14.62
N GLY A 26 -6.99 -10.00 14.51
CA GLY A 26 -7.74 -11.21 14.84
C GLY A 26 -8.76 -11.64 13.79
N TYR A 27 -8.55 -11.28 12.52
CA TYR A 27 -9.32 -11.85 11.40
C TYR A 27 -8.94 -13.31 11.17
N ASP A 28 -9.81 -14.06 10.49
CA ASP A 28 -9.58 -15.48 10.23
C ASP A 28 -8.46 -15.74 9.20
N ASP A 29 -7.91 -16.97 9.25
CA ASP A 29 -6.80 -17.40 8.38
C ASP A 29 -7.14 -17.30 6.89
N HIS A 30 -8.41 -17.44 6.53
CA HIS A 30 -8.87 -17.35 5.14
C HIS A 30 -8.72 -15.92 4.63
N GLN A 31 -9.23 -14.92 5.36
CA GLN A 31 -9.09 -13.52 5.00
C GLN A 31 -7.63 -13.05 5.00
N ILE A 32 -6.81 -13.52 5.94
CA ILE A 32 -5.37 -13.24 5.98
C ILE A 32 -4.69 -13.73 4.69
N GLU A 33 -5.04 -14.94 4.23
CA GLU A 33 -4.45 -15.51 3.03
C GLU A 33 -4.92 -14.79 1.75
N LEU A 34 -6.19 -14.42 1.67
CA LEU A 34 -6.70 -13.59 0.57
C LEU A 34 -5.98 -12.24 0.49
N ALA A 35 -5.70 -11.60 1.63
CA ALA A 35 -4.94 -10.35 1.68
C ALA A 35 -3.48 -10.52 1.21
N ARG A 36 -2.83 -11.65 1.55
CA ARG A 36 -1.49 -11.96 1.05
C ARG A 36 -1.49 -12.18 -0.47
N MET A 37 -2.42 -12.96 -0.98
CA MET A 37 -2.56 -13.23 -2.43
C MET A 37 -2.82 -11.94 -3.20
N ALA A 38 -3.80 -11.15 -2.75
CA ALA A 38 -4.14 -9.88 -3.38
C ALA A 38 -3.00 -8.86 -3.26
N GLY A 39 -2.33 -8.77 -2.11
CA GLY A 39 -1.16 -7.92 -1.91
C GLY A 39 0.03 -8.31 -2.80
N TYR A 40 0.19 -9.59 -3.12
CA TYR A 40 1.25 -10.03 -4.05
C TYR A 40 0.92 -9.70 -5.52
N LEU A 41 -0.37 -9.72 -5.87
CA LEU A 41 -0.85 -9.51 -7.25
C LEU A 41 -1.22 -8.05 -7.56
N HIS A 42 -1.36 -7.17 -6.57
CA HIS A 42 -2.00 -5.85 -6.72
C HIS A 42 -1.45 -5.02 -7.88
N ASP A 43 -0.15 -5.09 -8.09
CA ASP A 43 0.58 -4.27 -9.04
C ASP A 43 0.82 -4.96 -10.40
N ILE A 44 0.26 -6.15 -10.63
CA ILE A 44 0.53 -6.95 -11.85
C ILE A 44 0.13 -6.20 -13.14
N GLY A 45 -0.89 -5.33 -13.07
CA GLY A 45 -1.34 -4.53 -14.21
C GLY A 45 -0.28 -3.57 -14.76
N ASN A 46 0.74 -3.22 -13.96
CA ASN A 46 1.84 -2.37 -14.41
C ASN A 46 2.71 -3.01 -15.50
N SER A 47 2.62 -4.33 -15.72
CA SER A 47 3.24 -4.96 -16.88
C SER A 47 2.62 -4.50 -18.20
N ILE A 48 1.38 -4.03 -18.16
CA ILE A 48 0.66 -3.44 -19.30
C ILE A 48 0.90 -1.92 -19.33
N ASN A 49 0.44 -1.21 -18.30
CA ASN A 49 0.61 0.23 -18.15
C ASN A 49 0.45 0.62 -16.68
N ARG A 50 1.09 1.73 -16.27
CA ARG A 50 0.84 2.34 -14.96
C ARG A 50 -0.52 3.02 -14.87
N GLU A 51 -0.98 3.57 -15.99
CA GLU A 51 -2.31 4.13 -16.08
C GLU A 51 -3.34 3.00 -15.94
N ASP A 52 -4.28 3.17 -15.01
CA ASP A 52 -5.30 2.17 -14.66
C ASP A 52 -4.74 0.76 -14.34
N HIS A 53 -3.54 0.70 -13.75
CA HIS A 53 -2.89 -0.57 -13.38
C HIS A 53 -3.72 -1.39 -12.37
N ALA A 54 -4.47 -0.74 -11.49
CA ALA A 54 -5.38 -1.42 -10.57
C ALA A 54 -6.48 -2.21 -11.31
N HIS A 55 -7.13 -1.58 -12.30
CA HIS A 55 -8.21 -2.21 -13.07
C HIS A 55 -7.68 -3.31 -13.99
N THR A 56 -6.61 -3.04 -14.73
CA THR A 56 -5.98 -4.05 -15.59
C THR A 56 -5.41 -5.21 -14.76
N GLY A 57 -4.82 -4.92 -13.60
CA GLY A 57 -4.34 -5.91 -12.64
C GLY A 57 -5.45 -6.79 -12.09
N ALA A 58 -6.62 -6.21 -11.75
CA ALA A 58 -7.78 -6.97 -11.30
C ALA A 58 -8.30 -7.95 -12.37
N LEU A 59 -8.35 -7.53 -13.64
CA LEU A 59 -8.75 -8.39 -14.75
C LEU A 59 -7.73 -9.52 -15.02
N MET A 60 -6.43 -9.21 -14.91
CA MET A 60 -5.37 -10.22 -15.03
C MET A 60 -5.44 -11.24 -13.90
N ALA A 61 -5.60 -10.78 -12.65
CA ALA A 61 -5.75 -11.65 -11.49
C ALA A 61 -7.00 -12.52 -11.61
N PHE A 62 -8.13 -11.97 -12.06
CA PHE A 62 -9.36 -12.72 -12.34
C PHE A 62 -9.09 -13.90 -13.28
N GLN A 63 -8.42 -13.65 -14.42
CA GLN A 63 -8.12 -14.70 -15.40
C GLN A 63 -7.23 -15.80 -14.79
N LEU A 64 -6.13 -15.41 -14.14
CA LEU A 64 -5.16 -16.34 -13.56
C LEU A 64 -5.79 -17.21 -12.47
N LEU A 65 -6.50 -16.60 -11.53
CA LEU A 65 -7.10 -17.32 -10.39
C LEU A 65 -8.23 -18.25 -10.86
N ARG A 66 -8.99 -17.84 -11.88
CA ARG A 66 -10.02 -18.70 -12.50
C ARG A 66 -9.39 -19.91 -13.17
N GLU A 67 -8.28 -19.75 -13.90
CA GLU A 67 -7.55 -20.87 -14.51
C GLU A 67 -6.94 -21.82 -13.46
N MET A 68 -6.61 -21.30 -12.28
CA MET A 68 -6.15 -22.09 -11.13
C MET A 68 -7.28 -22.76 -10.34
N ASN A 69 -8.54 -22.67 -10.80
CA ASN A 69 -9.73 -23.22 -10.15
C ASN A 69 -9.97 -22.69 -8.72
N MET A 70 -9.58 -21.44 -8.44
CA MET A 70 -9.94 -20.77 -7.18
C MET A 70 -11.46 -20.54 -7.12
N SER A 71 -12.03 -20.52 -5.91
CA SER A 71 -13.47 -20.30 -5.74
C SER A 71 -13.88 -18.90 -6.26
N PRO A 72 -15.05 -18.76 -6.91
CA PRO A 72 -15.52 -17.46 -7.39
C PRO A 72 -15.65 -16.41 -6.28
N ALA A 73 -15.96 -16.81 -5.05
CA ALA A 73 -16.07 -15.91 -3.90
C ALA A 73 -14.70 -15.31 -3.52
N ASP A 74 -13.65 -16.14 -3.48
CA ASP A 74 -12.30 -15.70 -3.16
C ASP A 74 -11.72 -14.83 -4.26
N ILE A 75 -11.96 -15.21 -5.52
CA ILE A 75 -11.60 -14.39 -6.68
C ILE A 75 -12.24 -13.01 -6.57
N ALA A 76 -13.53 -12.94 -6.24
CA ALA A 76 -14.25 -11.67 -6.12
C ALA A 76 -13.62 -10.76 -5.06
N ILE A 77 -13.22 -11.30 -3.90
CA ILE A 77 -12.53 -10.54 -2.84
C ILE A 77 -11.17 -10.03 -3.35
N ILE A 78 -10.35 -10.91 -3.94
CA ILE A 78 -9.01 -10.54 -4.42
C ILE A 78 -9.09 -9.45 -5.49
N ILE A 79 -9.91 -9.62 -6.53
CA ILE A 79 -9.97 -8.66 -7.63
C ILE A 79 -10.62 -7.34 -7.19
N THR A 80 -11.53 -7.37 -6.21
CA THR A 80 -12.10 -6.17 -5.61
C THR A 80 -11.03 -5.38 -4.87
N ALA A 81 -10.19 -6.07 -4.09
CA ALA A 81 -9.10 -5.46 -3.37
C ALA A 81 -8.03 -4.87 -4.31
N ILE A 82 -7.69 -5.59 -5.38
CA ILE A 82 -6.78 -5.10 -6.43
C ILE A 82 -7.39 -3.92 -7.19
N GLY A 83 -8.65 -3.98 -7.62
CA GLY A 83 -9.28 -2.90 -8.39
C GLY A 83 -9.38 -1.59 -7.62
N ASN A 84 -9.41 -1.65 -6.29
CA ASN A 84 -9.64 -0.50 -5.41
C ASN A 84 -8.38 0.04 -4.72
N HIS A 85 -7.18 -0.45 -5.02
CA HIS A 85 -5.98 -0.06 -4.27
C HIS A 85 -5.30 1.23 -4.76
N ASP A 86 -5.68 1.80 -5.92
CA ASP A 86 -5.08 3.04 -6.47
C ASP A 86 -5.84 4.31 -6.04
N GLU A 87 -5.09 5.37 -5.74
CA GLU A 87 -5.61 6.62 -5.18
C GLU A 87 -6.59 7.37 -6.10
N LYS A 88 -6.52 7.17 -7.43
CA LYS A 88 -7.36 7.94 -8.37
C LYS A 88 -8.81 7.47 -8.41
N SER A 89 -9.04 6.18 -8.17
CA SER A 89 -10.34 5.54 -8.46
C SER A 89 -10.80 4.56 -7.38
N GLY A 90 -9.92 4.19 -6.46
CA GLY A 90 -10.17 3.15 -5.47
C GLY A 90 -10.62 3.66 -4.11
N ALA A 91 -11.32 2.79 -3.38
CA ALA A 91 -11.63 2.96 -1.96
C ALA A 91 -11.67 1.60 -1.26
N ALA A 92 -11.26 1.53 0.00
CA ALA A 92 -11.44 0.33 0.80
C ALA A 92 -12.95 0.02 0.94
N VAL A 93 -13.34 -1.22 0.68
CA VAL A 93 -14.74 -1.69 0.71
C VAL A 93 -14.97 -2.87 1.65
N ASP A 94 -13.89 -3.56 2.02
CA ASP A 94 -13.88 -4.72 2.91
C ASP A 94 -12.54 -4.79 3.67
N PRO A 95 -12.37 -5.72 4.65
CA PRO A 95 -11.12 -5.82 5.40
C PRO A 95 -9.88 -6.12 4.53
N VAL A 96 -10.03 -6.92 3.47
CA VAL A 96 -8.90 -7.32 2.60
C VAL A 96 -8.39 -6.13 1.79
N SER A 97 -9.28 -5.40 1.12
CA SER A 97 -8.97 -4.15 0.42
C SER A 97 -8.39 -3.09 1.35
N ALA A 98 -8.92 -2.96 2.56
CA ALA A 98 -8.38 -2.05 3.56
C ALA A 98 -6.93 -2.39 3.96
N ALA A 99 -6.64 -3.67 4.22
CA ALA A 99 -5.30 -4.12 4.60
C ALA A 99 -4.28 -3.91 3.47
N ILE A 100 -4.66 -4.17 2.21
CA ILE A 100 -3.79 -3.93 1.05
C ILE A 100 -3.50 -2.45 0.87
N ILE A 101 -4.52 -1.59 0.96
CA ILE A 101 -4.33 -0.13 0.83
C ILE A 101 -3.36 0.37 1.90
N LEU A 102 -3.55 -0.04 3.15
CA LEU A 102 -2.64 0.33 4.23
C LEU A 102 -1.23 -0.18 3.94
N ALA A 103 -1.07 -1.44 3.57
CA ALA A 103 0.23 -2.05 3.30
C ALA A 103 0.98 -1.39 2.12
N ASP A 104 0.30 -1.12 1.00
CA ASP A 104 0.90 -0.49 -0.18
C ASP A 104 1.26 0.97 0.07
N LYS A 105 0.27 1.78 0.49
CA LYS A 105 0.44 3.23 0.60
C LYS A 105 1.37 3.65 1.74
N THR A 106 1.62 2.76 2.69
CA THR A 106 2.60 2.97 3.77
C THR A 106 4.00 2.41 3.45
N ASP A 107 4.21 1.71 2.32
CA ASP A 107 5.55 1.28 1.88
C ASP A 107 6.35 2.45 1.29
N VAL A 108 6.76 3.37 2.16
CA VAL A 108 7.52 4.58 1.84
C VAL A 108 8.93 4.47 2.39
N ARG A 109 9.92 4.34 1.51
CA ARG A 109 11.33 4.15 1.89
C ARG A 109 12.26 4.48 0.73
N ARG A 110 13.48 4.90 1.04
CA ARG A 110 14.53 5.23 0.06
C ARG A 110 14.76 4.15 -0.99
N ASN A 111 14.71 2.89 -0.59
CA ASN A 111 14.92 1.74 -1.49
C ASN A 111 13.82 1.55 -2.54
N ARG A 112 12.70 2.30 -2.47
CA ARG A 112 11.68 2.36 -3.55
C ARG A 112 12.16 3.16 -4.76
N VAL A 113 13.16 4.04 -4.59
CA VAL A 113 13.66 4.91 -5.65
C VAL A 113 14.68 4.15 -6.50
N ARG A 114 14.29 3.80 -7.73
CA ARG A 114 15.17 3.15 -8.71
C ARG A 114 16.18 4.12 -9.34
N ASN A 115 15.75 5.35 -9.55
CA ASN A 115 16.58 6.34 -10.20
C ASN A 115 17.80 6.60 -9.31
N LYS A 116 19.00 6.35 -9.84
CA LYS A 116 20.26 6.59 -9.11
C LYS A 116 20.79 8.00 -9.35
N ILE A 117 20.24 8.72 -10.34
CA ILE A 117 20.68 10.04 -10.73
C ILE A 117 19.80 11.06 -10.02
N LYS A 118 20.27 11.55 -8.86
CA LYS A 118 19.53 12.52 -8.02
C LYS A 118 19.02 13.73 -8.79
N ALA A 119 19.78 14.21 -9.78
CA ALA A 119 19.43 15.37 -10.59
C ALA A 119 18.18 15.17 -11.47
N THR A 120 17.75 13.93 -11.73
CA THR A 120 16.58 13.63 -12.55
C THR A 120 15.39 13.10 -11.73
N PHE A 121 15.42 13.26 -10.41
CA PHE A 121 14.33 12.81 -9.54
C PHE A 121 13.05 13.59 -9.81
N ASP A 122 11.96 12.88 -10.02
CA ASP A 122 10.63 13.47 -9.93
C ASP A 122 10.25 13.76 -8.46
N LYS A 123 9.08 14.35 -8.25
CA LYS A 123 8.62 14.71 -6.90
C LYS A 123 8.44 13.48 -5.99
N HIS A 124 7.98 12.34 -6.50
CA HIS A 124 7.80 11.13 -5.72
C HIS A 124 9.14 10.44 -5.42
N ASP A 125 10.08 10.46 -6.37
CA ASP A 125 11.45 9.99 -6.15
C ASP A 125 12.11 10.78 -5.02
N ARG A 126 11.99 12.12 -5.01
CA ARG A 126 12.55 12.95 -3.93
C ARG A 126 11.99 12.59 -2.56
N VAL A 127 10.67 12.47 -2.45
CA VAL A 127 9.99 12.19 -1.17
C VAL A 127 10.31 10.78 -0.67
N ASN A 128 10.27 9.77 -1.55
CA ASN A 128 10.67 8.42 -1.19
C ASN A 128 12.15 8.36 -0.80
N TYR A 129 13.03 9.09 -1.51
CA TYR A 129 14.45 9.14 -1.20
C TYR A 129 14.75 9.83 0.14
N ALA A 130 13.93 10.82 0.52
CA ALA A 130 14.01 11.48 1.82
C ALA A 130 13.58 10.55 2.98
N ALA A 131 12.67 9.60 2.75
CA ALA A 131 12.27 8.61 3.74
C ALA A 131 13.37 7.57 4.01
N ALA A 132 14.23 7.86 4.99
CA ALA A 132 15.34 7.01 5.40
C ALA A 132 14.84 5.68 6.00
N ALA A 133 13.77 5.74 6.80
CA ALA A 133 13.10 4.58 7.39
C ALA A 133 11.59 4.82 7.53
N SER A 134 10.82 3.73 7.57
CA SER A 134 9.41 3.76 7.95
C SER A 134 8.99 2.48 8.67
N SER A 135 8.06 2.61 9.60
CA SER A 135 7.39 1.50 10.28
C SER A 135 5.89 1.72 10.34
N LEU A 136 5.13 0.63 10.38
CA LEU A 136 3.69 0.64 10.58
C LEU A 136 3.38 -0.11 11.86
N GLU A 137 2.76 0.56 12.82
CA GLU A 137 2.53 0.02 14.17
C GLU A 137 1.05 0.02 14.50
N ILE A 138 0.52 -1.15 14.89
CA ILE A 138 -0.86 -1.30 15.33
C ILE A 138 -0.90 -1.30 16.86
N ASN A 139 -1.81 -0.49 17.41
CA ASN A 139 -2.15 -0.48 18.82
C ASN A 139 -3.63 -0.83 18.97
N ILE A 140 -3.88 -2.09 19.36
CA ILE A 140 -5.23 -2.66 19.49
C ILE A 140 -6.03 -1.94 20.59
N GLU A 141 -5.41 -1.67 21.75
CA GLU A 141 -6.08 -0.99 22.88
C GLU A 141 -6.57 0.41 22.50
N LYS A 142 -5.74 1.17 21.78
CA LYS A 142 -6.07 2.52 21.31
C LYS A 142 -6.85 2.54 20.01
N LYS A 143 -7.10 1.38 19.40
CA LYS A 143 -7.70 1.22 18.05
C LYS A 143 -7.02 2.13 17.03
N GLN A 144 -5.70 2.03 16.93
CA GLN A 144 -4.89 2.94 16.14
C GLN A 144 -3.88 2.18 15.29
N ILE A 145 -3.65 2.63 14.07
CA ILE A 145 -2.52 2.24 13.23
C ILE A 145 -1.68 3.48 12.90
N THR A 146 -0.37 3.39 13.09
CA THR A 146 0.54 4.54 13.04
C THR A 146 1.62 4.29 12.01
N LEU A 147 1.72 5.17 11.00
CA LEU A 147 2.86 5.22 10.11
C LEU A 147 3.92 6.14 10.72
N ASN A 148 5.04 5.57 11.15
CA ASN A 148 6.21 6.33 11.58
C ASN A 148 7.19 6.46 10.42
N ILE A 149 7.72 7.65 10.20
CA ILE A 149 8.63 7.97 9.10
C ILE A 149 9.81 8.76 9.64
N GLU A 150 11.01 8.33 9.26
CA GLU A 150 12.24 9.09 9.45
C GLU A 150 12.58 9.79 8.12
N LEU A 151 12.46 11.11 8.10
CA LEU A 151 12.67 11.96 6.93
C LEU A 151 13.99 12.73 7.05
N ASP A 152 14.78 12.67 5.98
CA ASP A 152 15.92 13.53 5.76
C ASP A 152 15.44 14.92 5.31
N GLU A 153 15.28 15.83 6.28
CA GLU A 153 14.79 17.19 6.05
C GLU A 153 15.74 18.07 5.21
N GLN A 154 16.98 17.65 4.97
CA GLN A 154 17.87 18.32 4.01
C GLN A 154 17.46 18.07 2.55
N ILE A 155 16.70 16.99 2.31
CA ILE A 155 16.26 16.56 0.97
C ILE A 155 14.82 17.01 0.70
N CYS A 156 13.94 16.84 1.69
CA CYS A 156 12.51 17.12 1.57
C CYS A 156 11.96 17.57 2.91
N SER A 157 11.27 18.72 2.95
CA SER A 157 10.61 19.12 4.17
C SER A 157 9.44 18.19 4.50
N ILE A 158 9.03 18.16 5.77
CA ILE A 158 7.83 17.44 6.20
C ILE A 158 6.61 17.94 5.39
N MET A 159 6.46 19.25 5.19
CA MET A 159 5.31 19.80 4.45
C MET A 159 5.27 19.32 2.99
N ASP A 160 6.41 19.28 2.30
CA ASP A 160 6.50 18.78 0.93
C ASP A 160 6.15 17.29 0.83
N TYR A 161 6.60 16.49 1.81
CA TYR A 161 6.23 15.08 1.91
C TYR A 161 4.71 14.94 2.00
N PHE A 162 4.09 15.73 2.88
CA PHE A 162 2.64 15.70 3.09
C PHE A 162 1.87 16.16 1.87
N GLU A 163 2.30 17.22 1.19
CA GLU A 163 1.64 17.69 -0.03
C GLU A 163 1.63 16.60 -1.12
N ILE A 164 2.75 15.91 -1.30
CA ILE A 164 2.91 14.90 -2.35
C ILE A 164 2.14 13.62 -2.02
N PHE A 165 2.10 13.21 -0.75
CA PHE A 165 1.42 11.98 -0.32
C PHE A 165 0.08 12.18 0.38
N LEU A 166 -0.51 13.38 0.33
CA LEU A 166 -1.79 13.67 0.98
C LEU A 166 -2.88 12.67 0.59
N GLN A 167 -3.02 12.38 -0.71
CA GLN A 167 -4.03 11.44 -1.20
C GLN A 167 -3.81 10.03 -0.67
N ARG A 168 -2.55 9.58 -0.57
CA ARG A 168 -2.20 8.29 0.05
C ARG A 168 -2.61 8.24 1.51
N MET A 169 -2.31 9.29 2.27
CA MET A 169 -2.64 9.34 3.69
C MET A 169 -4.16 9.41 3.92
N LEU A 170 -4.90 10.12 3.07
CA LEU A 170 -6.36 10.13 3.11
C LEU A 170 -6.95 8.75 2.80
N MET A 171 -6.37 8.04 1.83
CA MET A 171 -6.78 6.69 1.48
C MET A 171 -6.50 5.70 2.63
N CYS A 172 -5.32 5.76 3.25
CA CYS A 172 -4.99 5.00 4.46
C CYS A 172 -5.95 5.29 5.61
N ARG A 173 -6.34 6.55 5.81
CA ARG A 173 -7.32 6.93 6.84
C ARG A 173 -8.65 6.22 6.64
N ARG A 174 -9.19 6.25 5.43
CA ARG A 174 -10.45 5.57 5.08
C ARG A 174 -10.34 4.05 5.19
N ALA A 175 -9.21 3.48 4.78
CA ALA A 175 -8.94 2.05 4.94
C ALA A 175 -8.88 1.63 6.42
N ALA A 176 -8.21 2.40 7.27
CA ALA A 176 -8.18 2.15 8.70
C ALA A 176 -9.58 2.19 9.33
N GLU A 177 -10.46 3.09 8.87
CA GLU A 177 -11.85 3.18 9.34
C GLU A 177 -12.65 1.89 9.06
N ILE A 178 -12.45 1.23 7.91
CA ILE A 178 -13.07 -0.07 7.58
C ILE A 178 -12.62 -1.16 8.57
N LEU A 179 -11.38 -1.10 9.04
CA LEU A 179 -10.82 -2.01 10.06
C LEU A 179 -11.16 -1.58 11.49
N GLY A 180 -11.95 -0.53 11.68
CA GLY A 180 -12.31 -0.01 13.01
C GLY A 180 -11.15 0.70 13.74
N LEU A 181 -10.14 1.16 13.00
CA LEU A 181 -8.95 1.83 13.50
C LEU A 181 -8.90 3.31 13.12
N LYS A 182 -8.11 4.08 13.86
CA LYS A 182 -7.68 5.44 13.50
C LYS A 182 -6.29 5.39 12.86
N PHE A 183 -6.14 5.98 11.69
CA PHE A 183 -4.83 6.17 11.06
C PHE A 183 -4.12 7.42 11.61
N LYS A 184 -2.83 7.31 11.92
CA LYS A 184 -1.96 8.44 12.29
C LYS A 184 -0.65 8.40 11.53
N VAL A 185 -0.04 9.57 11.33
CA VAL A 185 1.29 9.71 10.76
C VAL A 185 2.19 10.47 11.72
N MET A 186 3.38 9.94 11.94
CA MET A 186 4.46 10.55 12.70
C MET A 186 5.67 10.72 11.78
N ALA A 187 6.24 11.92 11.71
CA ALA A 187 7.46 12.20 10.97
C ALA A 187 8.51 12.76 11.94
N ASN A 188 9.69 12.15 11.99
CA ASN A 188 10.79 12.55 12.89
C ASN A 188 10.34 12.69 14.36
N GLY A 189 9.45 11.81 14.82
CA GLY A 189 8.90 11.85 16.19
C GLY A 189 7.80 12.90 16.43
N HIS A 190 7.47 13.71 15.44
CA HIS A 190 6.41 14.71 15.52
C HIS A 190 5.13 14.20 14.85
N LYS A 191 3.98 14.50 15.47
CA LYS A 191 2.67 14.21 14.89
C LYS A 191 2.44 15.13 13.70
N VAL A 192 2.07 14.56 12.57
CA VAL A 192 1.73 15.34 11.39
C VAL A 192 0.35 14.90 10.90
N GLY A 193 -0.67 15.66 11.31
CA GLY A 193 -2.09 15.34 11.12
C GLY A 193 -2.74 14.74 12.36
#